data_AF-A0A4U8W7L8-F1
#
_entry.id   AF-A0A4U8W7L8-F1
#
_cell.length_a   1.000
_cell.length_b   1.000
_cell.length_c   1.000
_cell.angle_alpha   90.00
_cell.angle_beta   90.00
_cell.angle_gamma   90.00
#
_symmetry.space_group_name_H-M   'P 1'
#
loop_
_entity.id
_entity.type
_entity.pdbx_description
1 polymer ?
#
loop_
_entity_poly.entity_id
_entity_poly.type
_entity_poly.pdbx_seq_one_letter_code
_entity_poly.pdbx_strand_id
1 'polypeptide(L)'
;MWGYNELEAETSFDPVISLLLSACAAELEKLGFELESSRARIIERVLEVMFPEEVSGVVPARTLLQVSPLENNAKISLYNSFKTSIRKQNIYNPAESTSKDVYFSPSIEAKLTTAKVKYIAYADTLNQVESFFFEDAVGKAEMHIPSGELWLGIHSPNKENVQDLMFFIDINNAYQKEMFFYYLHQVKVFFADKEYKFKEGYNVENEGLNLENIITKNYSDLEYIYNEVNQYYAGNFFTLKGKIDFSSKPEKEELFTKNFPNHRAGEEEDVIWLKFQFSEAIVPDILKNIRFSLNCIPMLNIRNKGIGRKIKGRLNIIPIDEKDYFLDLDYVSDDRNEKRLDIKNYDTENEGMTAMLRKGGVSRFDRRNASELLQYLLDLIKDETAAFAAMGINSVNETLKQINQHVASLHQVAKEKNFTEANNPYLIISSGNETSEINCTISYWSTAAEEANNLKPGTIMTEENKGNRSMNPTAVMIQTSVGGRKKLSSQDKILEYRSAILTRGRIVTAADIRAFGMNHFKNTITGIEVKKGTKKEVSLKGGFSRTIDIFLIRNKENPVSVEESEWNYLCDSFSLKLKNASANIYPYRLFEK
;
A
#
# COMPACT_ATOMS: atom_id res chain seq x y z
N MET A 1 -46.66 63.11 -26.62
CA MET A 1 -46.84 61.71 -27.03
C MET A 1 -45.73 60.92 -26.36
N TRP A 2 -45.88 60.10 -25.33
CA TRP A 2 -47.03 59.51 -24.62
C TRP A 2 -46.82 59.69 -23.11
N GLY A 3 -47.89 60.01 -22.36
CA GLY A 3 -47.83 60.25 -20.92
C GLY A 3 -47.80 58.95 -20.13
N TYR A 4 -46.61 58.43 -19.87
CA TYR A 4 -46.37 57.41 -18.86
C TYR A 4 -45.73 58.08 -17.65
N ASN A 5 -46.38 57.97 -16.49
CA ASN A 5 -45.87 58.42 -15.22
C ASN A 5 -44.90 57.32 -14.72
N GLU A 6 -43.58 57.56 -14.80
CA GLU A 6 -42.54 56.59 -14.41
C GLU A 6 -42.62 56.15 -12.94
N LEU A 7 -43.44 56.80 -12.12
CA LEU A 7 -43.64 56.51 -10.70
C LEU A 7 -44.65 55.37 -10.41
N GLU A 8 -45.41 54.88 -11.40
CA GLU A 8 -46.32 53.74 -11.20
C GLU A 8 -45.66 52.38 -11.50
N ALA A 9 -44.51 52.34 -12.19
CA ALA A 9 -43.94 51.09 -12.69
C ALA A 9 -43.25 50.21 -11.63
N GLU A 10 -42.85 50.75 -10.49
CA GLU A 10 -42.20 49.97 -9.42
C GLU A 10 -43.17 49.35 -8.42
N THR A 11 -44.42 49.84 -8.32
CA THR A 11 -45.44 49.35 -7.37
C THR A 11 -46.60 48.61 -8.03
N SER A 12 -46.62 48.50 -9.36
CA SER A 12 -47.71 47.88 -10.13
C SER A 12 -47.42 46.46 -10.65
N PHE A 13 -46.35 45.82 -10.17
CA PHE A 13 -46.28 44.37 -10.30
C PHE A 13 -47.22 43.73 -9.29
N ASP A 14 -48.22 43.00 -9.79
CA ASP A 14 -49.09 42.17 -8.96
C ASP A 14 -48.18 41.30 -8.04
N PRO A 15 -48.32 41.40 -6.72
CA PRO A 15 -47.55 40.62 -5.77
C PRO A 15 -47.56 39.12 -6.10
N VAL A 16 -48.68 38.61 -6.64
CA VAL A 16 -48.81 37.21 -7.07
C VAL A 16 -47.91 36.92 -8.27
N ILE A 17 -47.81 37.83 -9.24
CA ILE A 17 -46.94 37.68 -10.42
C ILE A 17 -45.47 37.74 -10.00
N SER A 18 -45.11 38.66 -9.09
CA SER A 18 -43.75 38.73 -8.55
C SER A 18 -43.38 37.45 -7.78
N LEU A 19 -44.32 36.89 -7.01
CA LEU A 19 -44.12 35.67 -6.23
C LEU A 19 -44.03 34.45 -7.15
N LEU A 20 -44.83 34.37 -8.21
CA LEU A 20 -44.76 33.33 -9.23
C LEU A 20 -43.45 33.39 -10.04
N LEU A 21 -42.99 34.59 -10.42
CA LEU A 21 -41.72 34.76 -11.13
C LEU A 21 -40.53 34.38 -10.25
N SER A 22 -40.56 34.76 -8.97
CA SER A 22 -39.54 34.37 -7.99
C SER A 22 -39.51 32.87 -7.76
N ALA A 23 -40.67 32.24 -7.53
CA ALA A 23 -40.79 30.79 -7.37
C ALA A 23 -40.34 30.03 -8.62
N CYS A 24 -40.66 30.54 -9.81
CA CYS A 24 -40.23 29.95 -11.08
C CYS A 24 -38.71 30.06 -11.27
N ALA A 25 -38.12 31.22 -10.95
CA ALA A 25 -36.67 31.42 -11.00
C ALA A 25 -35.94 30.47 -10.03
N ALA A 26 -36.45 30.31 -8.80
CA ALA A 26 -35.90 29.40 -7.81
C ALA A 26 -35.99 27.91 -8.26
N GLU A 27 -37.11 27.48 -8.82
CA GLU A 27 -37.23 26.11 -9.35
C GLU A 27 -36.36 25.88 -10.59
N LEU A 28 -36.16 26.89 -11.44
CA LEU A 28 -35.23 26.82 -12.58
C LEU A 28 -33.76 26.74 -12.13
N GLU A 29 -33.36 27.53 -11.13
CA GLU A 29 -32.02 27.48 -10.54
C GLU A 29 -31.75 26.10 -9.93
N LYS A 30 -32.71 25.57 -9.17
CA LYS A 30 -32.67 24.21 -8.61
C LYS A 30 -32.54 23.14 -9.68
N LEU A 31 -33.29 23.24 -10.78
CA LEU A 31 -33.15 22.34 -11.92
C LEU A 31 -31.74 22.42 -12.54
N GLY A 32 -31.19 23.64 -12.66
CA GLY A 32 -29.81 23.85 -13.13
C GLY A 32 -28.78 23.14 -12.25
N PHE A 33 -28.88 23.32 -10.94
CA PHE A 33 -27.99 22.71 -9.96
C PHE A 33 -28.10 21.18 -9.93
N GLU A 34 -29.32 20.63 -9.98
CA GLU A 34 -29.54 19.18 -10.07
C GLU A 34 -28.99 18.60 -11.39
N LEU A 35 -29.06 19.36 -12.48
CA LEU A 35 -28.54 18.92 -13.78
C LEU A 35 -27.00 18.89 -13.80
N GLU A 36 -26.34 19.90 -13.24
CA GLU A 36 -24.88 19.90 -13.09
C GLU A 36 -24.40 18.78 -12.16
N SER A 37 -25.03 18.63 -11.00
CA SER A 37 -24.68 17.55 -10.06
C SER A 37 -24.95 16.16 -10.64
N SER A 38 -26.02 16.00 -11.43
CA SER A 38 -26.33 14.77 -12.16
C SER A 38 -25.25 14.44 -13.20
N ARG A 39 -24.80 15.42 -13.99
CA ARG A 39 -23.70 15.22 -14.97
C ARG A 39 -22.42 14.77 -14.29
N ALA A 40 -22.02 15.41 -13.19
CA ALA A 40 -20.84 15.03 -12.44
C ALA A 40 -20.93 13.58 -11.93
N ARG A 41 -22.08 13.19 -11.36
CA ARG A 41 -22.35 11.83 -10.87
C ARG A 41 -22.33 10.78 -11.99
N ILE A 42 -22.96 11.05 -13.12
CA ILE A 42 -22.98 10.12 -14.26
C ILE A 42 -21.55 9.92 -14.76
N ILE A 43 -20.78 11.00 -14.91
CA ILE A 43 -19.37 10.91 -15.32
C ILE A 43 -18.56 10.09 -14.31
N GLU A 44 -18.67 10.39 -13.02
CA GLU A 44 -17.96 9.65 -11.97
C GLU A 44 -18.36 8.16 -11.98
N ARG A 45 -19.65 7.85 -12.09
CA ARG A 45 -20.11 6.46 -12.14
C ARG A 45 -19.65 5.72 -13.38
N VAL A 46 -19.67 6.39 -14.54
CA VAL A 46 -19.14 5.81 -15.79
C VAL A 46 -17.64 5.58 -15.66
N LEU A 47 -16.90 6.49 -15.02
CA LEU A 47 -15.48 6.31 -14.77
C LEU A 47 -15.20 5.16 -13.79
N GLU A 48 -15.95 5.03 -12.69
CA GLU A 48 -15.85 3.90 -11.75
C GLU A 48 -16.14 2.54 -12.41
N VAL A 49 -17.06 2.51 -13.37
CA VAL A 49 -17.40 1.28 -14.10
C VAL A 49 -16.35 0.95 -15.16
N MET A 50 -15.76 1.97 -15.79
CA MET A 50 -14.75 1.80 -16.84
C MET A 50 -13.33 1.55 -16.29
N PHE A 51 -13.02 2.05 -15.09
CA PHE A 51 -11.70 1.94 -14.46
C PHE A 51 -11.79 1.21 -13.13
N PRO A 52 -11.06 0.11 -12.94
CA PRO A 52 -10.90 -0.50 -11.62
C PRO A 52 -10.36 0.51 -10.60
N GLU A 53 -10.75 0.37 -9.32
CA GLU A 53 -10.33 1.26 -8.22
C GLU A 53 -8.81 1.29 -7.98
N GLU A 54 -8.07 0.31 -8.51
CA GLU A 54 -6.61 0.16 -8.51
C GLU A 54 -5.86 1.45 -8.91
N VAL A 55 -6.52 2.31 -9.69
CA VAL A 55 -5.95 3.53 -10.25
C VAL A 55 -6.14 4.76 -9.32
N SER A 56 -7.11 4.76 -8.42
CA SER A 56 -7.47 5.95 -7.62
C SER A 56 -7.59 5.77 -6.10
N GLY A 57 -7.47 4.53 -5.62
CA GLY A 57 -7.54 4.15 -4.22
C GLY A 57 -6.39 4.68 -3.36
N VAL A 58 -6.47 4.39 -2.05
CA VAL A 58 -5.39 4.67 -1.10
C VAL A 58 -4.31 3.59 -1.25
N VAL A 59 -3.05 3.98 -1.27
CA VAL A 59 -1.92 3.04 -1.35
C VAL A 59 -1.20 3.01 -0.01
N PRO A 60 -1.04 1.83 0.63
CA PRO A 60 -0.28 1.72 1.86
C PRO A 60 1.22 1.89 1.62
N ALA A 61 1.93 2.44 2.60
CA ALA A 61 3.39 2.43 2.60
C ALA A 61 3.92 0.99 2.69
N ARG A 62 5.08 0.73 2.11
CA ARG A 62 5.74 -0.58 2.16
C ARG A 62 7.15 -0.48 2.73
N THR A 63 7.61 -1.56 3.34
CA THR A 63 8.96 -1.69 3.92
C THR A 63 9.37 -3.15 3.96
N LEU A 64 10.57 -3.42 4.45
CA LEU A 64 11.07 -4.75 4.73
C LEU A 64 11.39 -4.83 6.23
N LEU A 65 10.81 -5.80 6.94
CA LEU A 65 11.12 -6.06 8.34
C LEU A 65 11.87 -7.38 8.47
N GLN A 66 12.85 -7.42 9.37
CA GLN A 66 13.46 -8.64 9.85
C GLN A 66 12.78 -9.07 11.16
N VAL A 67 12.19 -10.26 11.15
CA VAL A 67 11.44 -10.82 12.28
C VAL A 67 12.20 -12.03 12.80
N SER A 68 12.51 -12.08 14.10
CA SER A 68 13.12 -13.28 14.68
C SER A 68 12.03 -14.18 15.26
N PRO A 69 11.84 -15.41 14.79
CA PRO A 69 10.90 -16.32 15.45
C PRO A 69 11.47 -16.87 16.77
N LEU A 70 10.60 -17.38 17.64
CA LEU A 70 10.99 -18.12 18.84
C LEU A 70 11.12 -19.62 18.57
N GLU A 71 10.37 -20.12 17.60
CA GLU A 71 10.37 -21.52 17.17
C GLU A 71 10.84 -21.65 15.72
N ASN A 72 11.57 -22.71 15.40
CA ASN A 72 12.02 -22.95 14.04
C ASN A 72 10.86 -23.39 13.14
N ASN A 73 10.88 -22.94 11.88
CA ASN A 73 9.79 -23.09 10.91
C ASN A 73 8.47 -22.45 11.35
N ALA A 74 8.51 -21.43 12.22
CA ALA A 74 7.33 -20.67 12.61
C ALA A 74 6.68 -19.99 11.40
N LYS A 75 5.35 -20.11 11.27
CA LYS A 75 4.61 -19.47 10.19
C LYS A 75 4.24 -18.04 10.57
N ILE A 76 4.55 -17.09 9.71
CA ILE A 76 3.99 -15.73 9.80
C ILE A 76 2.73 -15.65 8.94
N SER A 77 1.65 -15.09 9.48
CA SER A 77 0.40 -14.87 8.76
C SER A 77 0.23 -13.39 8.40
N LEU A 78 -0.60 -13.12 7.39
CA LEU A 78 -0.98 -11.76 6.99
C LEU A 78 -1.61 -10.94 8.12
N TYR A 79 -2.19 -11.60 9.13
CA TYR A 79 -2.81 -10.96 10.29
C TYR A 79 -1.82 -10.59 11.41
N ASN A 80 -0.55 -10.98 11.33
CA ASN A 80 0.46 -10.46 12.26
C ASN A 80 0.63 -8.94 12.05
N SER A 81 0.74 -8.19 13.14
CA SER A 81 0.83 -6.72 13.12
C SER A 81 1.97 -6.26 14.02
N PHE A 82 2.85 -5.44 13.47
CA PHE A 82 3.98 -4.84 14.16
C PHE A 82 3.79 -3.32 14.24
N LYS A 83 3.87 -2.76 15.45
CA LYS A 83 3.63 -1.33 15.68
C LYS A 83 4.92 -0.57 15.98
N THR A 84 4.93 0.70 15.60
CA THR A 84 5.85 1.73 16.11
C THR A 84 5.12 3.05 16.31
N SER A 85 5.69 3.95 17.09
CA SER A 85 5.11 5.27 17.35
C SER A 85 5.91 6.35 16.64
N ILE A 86 5.26 7.09 15.73
CA ILE A 86 5.82 8.26 15.09
C ILE A 86 5.51 9.52 15.90
N ARG A 87 6.46 10.45 15.97
CA ARG A 87 6.24 11.77 16.56
C ARG A 87 5.84 12.74 15.46
N LYS A 88 4.63 13.29 15.57
CA LYS A 88 4.17 14.41 14.75
C LYS A 88 4.34 15.70 15.53
N GLN A 89 5.20 16.59 15.03
CA GLN A 89 5.29 17.94 15.54
C GLN A 89 4.08 18.73 15.04
N ASN A 90 3.44 19.49 15.94
CA ASN A 90 2.37 20.39 15.54
C ASN A 90 2.98 21.56 14.75
N ILE A 91 2.51 21.75 13.51
CA ILE A 91 2.98 22.79 12.58
C ILE A 91 2.78 24.19 13.19
N TYR A 92 1.75 24.37 14.03
CA TYR A 92 1.41 25.64 14.66
C TYR A 92 2.03 25.83 16.05
N ASN A 93 2.45 24.74 16.71
CA ASN A 93 3.10 24.79 18.01
C ASN A 93 4.20 23.71 18.13
N PRO A 94 5.45 24.02 17.77
CA PRO A 94 6.55 23.05 17.76
C PRO A 94 6.85 22.41 19.13
N ALA A 95 6.38 23.00 20.24
CA ALA A 95 6.53 22.44 21.58
C ALA A 95 5.54 21.29 21.88
N GLU A 96 4.45 21.19 21.12
CA GLU A 96 3.48 20.11 21.23
C GLU A 96 3.76 19.03 20.18
N SER A 97 4.31 17.90 20.63
CA SER A 97 4.44 16.70 19.81
C SER A 97 3.33 15.71 20.12
N THR A 98 2.55 15.33 19.11
CA THR A 98 1.59 14.23 19.22
C THR A 98 2.26 12.94 18.74
N SER A 99 2.08 11.84 19.48
CA SER A 99 2.51 10.52 19.03
C SER A 99 1.37 9.82 18.29
N LYS A 100 1.66 9.26 17.12
CA LYS A 100 0.73 8.40 16.38
C LYS A 100 1.33 7.01 16.25
N ASP A 101 0.54 5.99 16.53
CA ASP A 101 0.94 4.60 16.29
C ASP A 101 0.71 4.24 14.82
N VAL A 102 1.70 3.57 14.23
CA VAL A 102 1.71 3.10 12.84
C VAL A 102 1.97 1.60 12.86
N TYR A 103 1.27 0.85 11.99
CA TYR A 103 1.22 -0.61 12.04
C TYR A 103 1.66 -1.19 10.70
N PHE A 104 2.39 -2.29 10.74
CA PHE A 104 2.89 -3.01 9.58
C PHE A 104 2.54 -4.49 9.67
N SER A 105 1.95 -5.03 8.60
CA SER A 105 1.58 -6.43 8.47
C SER A 105 2.23 -7.07 7.24
N PRO A 106 2.49 -8.39 7.24
CA PRO A 106 3.12 -9.07 6.13
C PRO A 106 2.28 -9.01 4.85
N SER A 107 2.94 -8.89 3.69
CA SER A 107 2.27 -9.05 2.39
C SER A 107 2.33 -10.47 1.85
N ILE A 108 3.04 -11.37 2.53
CA ILE A 108 3.16 -12.78 2.17
C ILE A 108 3.26 -13.63 3.44
N GLU A 109 2.61 -14.78 3.44
CA GLU A 109 2.81 -15.79 4.47
C GLU A 109 4.11 -16.53 4.20
N ALA A 110 4.97 -16.66 5.20
CA ALA A 110 6.27 -17.29 5.05
C ALA A 110 6.62 -18.16 6.25
N LYS A 111 7.55 -19.09 6.06
CA LYS A 111 8.13 -19.86 7.17
C LYS A 111 9.41 -19.16 7.63
N LEU A 112 9.53 -18.89 8.91
CA LEU A 112 10.71 -18.28 9.52
C LEU A 112 11.53 -19.32 10.27
N THR A 113 12.83 -19.11 10.36
CA THR A 113 13.77 -19.97 11.08
C THR A 113 14.39 -19.25 12.26
N THR A 114 14.72 -19.97 13.32
CA THR A 114 15.51 -19.45 14.45
C THR A 114 16.94 -19.10 14.04
N ALA A 115 17.40 -19.62 12.90
CA ALA A 115 18.74 -19.43 12.39
C ALA A 115 18.99 -17.97 11.94
N LYS A 116 20.25 -17.53 12.10
CA LYS A 116 20.71 -16.19 11.72
C LYS A 116 22.04 -16.28 10.97
N VAL A 117 22.26 -15.38 10.02
CA VAL A 117 23.59 -15.21 9.42
C VAL A 117 24.48 -14.54 10.47
N LYS A 118 25.53 -15.25 10.90
CA LYS A 118 26.47 -14.78 11.93
C LYS A 118 27.83 -14.43 11.35
N TYR A 119 28.26 -15.12 10.30
CA TYR A 119 29.55 -14.89 9.68
C TYR A 119 29.45 -14.85 8.16
N ILE A 120 30.33 -14.07 7.54
CA ILE A 120 30.55 -14.01 6.10
C ILE A 120 32.06 -13.98 5.84
N ALA A 121 32.55 -14.88 4.99
CA ALA A 121 33.97 -14.95 4.64
C ALA A 121 34.15 -14.90 3.12
N TYR A 122 35.02 -13.99 2.67
CA TYR A 122 35.39 -13.82 1.27
C TYR A 122 36.81 -13.27 1.18
N ALA A 123 37.51 -13.58 0.09
CA ALA A 123 38.90 -13.17 -0.13
C ALA A 123 39.81 -13.46 1.07
N ASP A 124 40.29 -12.43 1.76
CA ASP A 124 41.16 -12.54 2.93
C ASP A 124 40.46 -12.16 4.24
N THR A 125 39.15 -11.88 4.23
CA THR A 125 38.42 -11.40 5.42
C THR A 125 37.36 -12.38 5.89
N LEU A 126 37.28 -12.53 7.22
CA LEU A 126 36.16 -13.15 7.91
C LEU A 126 35.47 -12.06 8.74
N ASN A 127 34.21 -11.76 8.40
CA ASN A 127 33.43 -10.76 9.08
C ASN A 127 32.32 -11.42 9.91
N GLN A 128 32.08 -10.90 11.10
CA GLN A 128 30.94 -11.22 11.94
C GLN A 128 29.82 -10.22 11.67
N VAL A 129 28.62 -10.74 11.43
CA VAL A 129 27.41 -9.96 11.18
C VAL A 129 26.68 -9.78 12.51
N GLU A 130 26.77 -8.59 13.11
CA GLU A 130 26.03 -8.28 14.35
C GLU A 130 24.57 -7.91 14.06
N SER A 131 24.36 -7.15 12.98
CA SER A 131 23.05 -6.75 12.50
C SER A 131 23.09 -6.59 10.98
N PHE A 132 21.93 -6.40 10.35
CA PHE A 132 21.86 -6.14 8.92
C PHE A 132 22.74 -4.96 8.47
N PHE A 133 22.88 -3.94 9.33
CA PHE A 133 23.58 -2.69 9.00
C PHE A 133 25.06 -2.70 9.36
N PHE A 134 25.50 -3.66 10.18
CA PHE A 134 26.82 -3.61 10.80
C PHE A 134 27.52 -4.98 10.77
N GLU A 135 28.73 -4.97 10.23
CA GLU A 135 29.61 -6.12 10.14
C GLU A 135 31.00 -5.73 10.62
N ASP A 136 31.61 -6.58 11.43
CA ASP A 136 32.95 -6.40 11.98
C ASP A 136 33.92 -7.43 11.42
N ALA A 137 35.10 -6.98 10.98
CA ALA A 137 36.16 -7.89 10.55
C ALA A 137 36.82 -8.55 11.78
N VAL A 138 36.59 -9.85 11.95
CA VAL A 138 37.06 -10.62 13.12
C VAL A 138 38.28 -11.49 12.81
N GLY A 139 38.57 -11.74 11.54
CA GLY A 139 39.70 -12.57 11.13
C GLY A 139 40.26 -12.20 9.76
N LYS A 140 41.55 -12.49 9.58
CA LYS A 140 42.26 -12.37 8.30
C LYS A 140 42.79 -13.74 7.87
N ALA A 141 42.57 -14.13 6.62
CA ALA A 141 42.95 -15.44 6.10
C ALA A 141 44.47 -15.51 5.90
N GLU A 142 45.06 -16.67 6.22
CA GLU A 142 46.47 -16.95 5.90
C GLU A 142 46.63 -17.26 4.40
N MET A 143 45.68 -18.00 3.84
CA MET A 143 45.55 -18.28 2.41
C MET A 143 44.28 -17.64 1.87
N HIS A 144 44.39 -16.89 0.78
CA HIS A 144 43.23 -16.21 0.19
C HIS A 144 42.20 -17.22 -0.31
N ILE A 145 40.94 -16.95 0.01
CA ILE A 145 39.81 -17.65 -0.61
C ILE A 145 39.82 -17.32 -2.11
N PRO A 146 39.65 -18.32 -3.00
CA PRO A 146 39.58 -18.10 -4.43
C PRO A 146 38.52 -17.07 -4.84
N SER A 147 38.75 -16.37 -5.96
CA SER A 147 37.75 -15.45 -6.50
C SER A 147 36.46 -16.18 -6.87
N GLY A 148 35.32 -15.56 -6.59
CA GLY A 148 34.01 -16.19 -6.76
C GLY A 148 33.62 -17.18 -5.67
N GLU A 149 34.41 -17.39 -4.61
CA GLU A 149 33.97 -18.18 -3.46
C GLU A 149 33.56 -17.27 -2.29
N LEU A 150 32.40 -17.57 -1.71
CA LEU A 150 31.83 -16.90 -0.54
C LEU A 150 31.36 -17.94 0.46
N TRP A 151 31.71 -17.77 1.74
CA TRP A 151 31.26 -18.67 2.80
C TRP A 151 30.32 -17.93 3.76
N LEU A 152 29.16 -18.53 4.05
CA LEU A 152 28.21 -18.00 5.02
C LEU A 152 28.12 -18.93 6.24
N GLY A 153 28.36 -18.36 7.41
CA GLY A 153 28.17 -19.03 8.70
C GLY A 153 26.77 -18.73 9.25
N ILE A 154 25.93 -19.76 9.32
CA ILE A 154 24.55 -19.71 9.80
C ILE A 154 24.52 -20.25 11.22
N HIS A 155 24.28 -19.38 12.19
CA HIS A 155 24.10 -19.76 13.58
C HIS A 155 22.69 -20.30 13.81
N SER A 156 22.60 -21.53 14.33
CA SER A 156 21.36 -22.21 14.73
C SER A 156 21.39 -22.45 16.25
N PRO A 157 20.72 -21.60 17.06
CA PRO A 157 20.90 -21.58 18.52
C PRO A 157 20.57 -22.92 19.20
N ASN A 158 19.59 -23.65 18.66
CA ASN A 158 19.14 -24.94 19.20
C ASN A 158 19.71 -26.15 18.45
N LYS A 159 20.71 -25.96 17.57
CA LYS A 159 21.26 -27.01 16.69
C LYS A 159 20.17 -27.74 15.87
N GLU A 160 19.15 -26.99 15.46
CA GLU A 160 18.00 -27.51 14.73
C GLU A 160 18.32 -27.68 13.24
N ASN A 161 17.63 -28.63 12.59
CA ASN A 161 17.72 -28.79 11.15
C ASN A 161 17.07 -27.60 10.44
N VAL A 162 17.67 -27.20 9.35
CA VAL A 162 17.25 -26.02 8.61
C VAL A 162 16.62 -26.46 7.30
N GLN A 163 15.46 -25.90 6.97
CA GLN A 163 14.70 -26.28 5.79
C GLN A 163 14.27 -25.04 5.00
N ASP A 164 14.43 -25.11 3.66
CA ASP A 164 13.95 -24.10 2.73
C ASP A 164 14.32 -22.66 3.16
N LEU A 165 15.61 -22.44 3.41
CA LEU A 165 16.14 -21.19 3.91
C LEU A 165 15.90 -20.05 2.93
N MET A 166 15.14 -19.05 3.36
CA MET A 166 14.87 -17.83 2.60
C MET A 166 15.86 -16.73 2.97
N PHE A 167 16.72 -16.38 2.03
CA PHE A 167 17.66 -15.27 2.12
C PHE A 167 17.08 -14.02 1.47
N PHE A 168 17.20 -12.91 2.16
CA PHE A 168 17.14 -11.59 1.55
C PHE A 168 18.57 -11.14 1.27
N ILE A 169 18.82 -10.74 0.02
CA ILE A 169 20.12 -10.34 -0.46
C ILE A 169 20.02 -8.92 -1.00
N ASP A 170 20.87 -8.05 -0.46
CA ASP A 170 20.97 -6.66 -0.89
C ASP A 170 22.41 -6.31 -1.28
N ILE A 171 22.54 -5.33 -2.17
CA ILE A 171 23.83 -4.83 -2.63
C ILE A 171 23.84 -3.31 -2.58
N ASN A 172 24.75 -2.77 -1.78
CA ASN A 172 24.83 -1.33 -1.54
C ASN A 172 25.32 -0.55 -2.78
N ASN A 173 25.85 -1.23 -3.79
CA ASN A 173 26.36 -0.63 -5.02
C ASN A 173 25.45 -0.92 -6.22
N ALA A 174 24.67 0.09 -6.64
CA ALA A 174 23.73 0.00 -7.74
C ALA A 174 24.37 -0.39 -9.09
N TYR A 175 25.63 0.01 -9.35
CA TYR A 175 26.32 -0.32 -10.60
C TYR A 175 26.69 -1.80 -10.71
N GLN A 176 26.90 -2.45 -9.56
CA GLN A 176 27.26 -3.87 -9.49
C GLN A 176 26.01 -4.77 -9.40
N LYS A 177 24.85 -4.22 -9.05
CA LYS A 177 23.60 -4.93 -8.79
C LYS A 177 23.24 -5.92 -9.89
N GLU A 178 23.12 -5.44 -11.12
CA GLU A 178 22.69 -6.29 -12.23
C GLU A 178 23.67 -7.41 -12.54
N MET A 179 24.98 -7.12 -12.48
CA MET A 179 26.01 -8.13 -12.69
C MET A 179 25.95 -9.21 -11.61
N PHE A 180 25.88 -8.79 -10.35
CA PHE A 180 25.82 -9.71 -9.23
C PHE A 180 24.58 -10.61 -9.30
N PHE A 181 23.39 -10.04 -9.45
CA PHE A 181 22.16 -10.83 -9.53
C PHE A 181 22.19 -11.78 -10.73
N TYR A 182 22.73 -11.40 -11.89
CA TYR A 182 22.89 -12.32 -13.02
C TYR A 182 23.69 -13.58 -12.65
N TYR A 183 24.83 -13.44 -11.97
CA TYR A 183 25.64 -14.58 -11.51
C TYR A 183 25.04 -15.31 -10.31
N LEU A 184 24.25 -14.62 -9.48
CA LEU A 184 23.54 -15.21 -8.36
C LEU A 184 22.52 -16.28 -8.83
N HIS A 185 21.89 -16.09 -9.99
CA HIS A 185 21.01 -17.11 -10.58
C HIS A 185 21.75 -18.39 -11.01
N GLN A 186 23.08 -18.33 -11.14
CA GLN A 186 23.93 -19.43 -11.59
C GLN A 186 24.82 -19.96 -10.46
N VAL A 187 24.67 -19.44 -9.24
CA VAL A 187 25.50 -19.82 -8.10
C VAL A 187 25.23 -21.27 -7.71
N LYS A 188 26.29 -21.98 -7.34
CA LYS A 188 26.17 -23.31 -6.72
C LYS A 188 26.40 -23.18 -5.22
N VAL A 189 25.49 -23.74 -4.44
CA VAL A 189 25.57 -23.71 -2.98
C VAL A 189 25.85 -25.10 -2.48
N PHE A 190 26.91 -25.26 -1.70
CA PHE A 190 27.33 -26.52 -1.12
C PHE A 190 27.25 -26.45 0.41
N PHE A 191 26.81 -27.56 1.00
CA PHE A 191 26.98 -27.85 2.41
C PHE A 191 27.77 -29.15 2.51
N ALA A 192 28.96 -29.09 3.10
CA ALA A 192 29.99 -30.11 2.93
C ALA A 192 30.18 -30.45 1.43
N ASP A 193 29.91 -31.70 1.03
CA ASP A 193 30.04 -32.17 -0.36
C ASP A 193 28.71 -32.19 -1.14
N LYS A 194 27.60 -31.78 -0.52
CA LYS A 194 26.27 -31.86 -1.13
C LYS A 194 25.84 -30.52 -1.72
N GLU A 195 25.50 -30.53 -3.01
CA GLU A 195 24.94 -29.38 -3.72
C GLU A 195 23.45 -29.19 -3.40
N TYR A 196 23.06 -27.96 -3.10
CA TYR A 196 21.68 -27.53 -2.85
C TYR A 196 21.22 -26.54 -3.91
N LYS A 197 19.94 -26.63 -4.29
CA LYS A 197 19.36 -25.74 -5.30
C LYS A 197 19.03 -24.39 -4.69
N PHE A 198 19.61 -23.33 -5.24
CA PHE A 198 19.32 -21.95 -4.86
C PHE A 198 18.38 -21.32 -5.88
N LYS A 199 17.12 -21.11 -5.51
CA LYS A 199 16.05 -20.65 -6.41
C LYS A 199 15.63 -19.23 -6.04
N GLU A 200 15.48 -18.36 -7.03
CA GLU A 200 14.88 -17.03 -6.85
C GLU A 200 13.43 -17.13 -6.32
N GLY A 201 13.07 -16.23 -5.41
CA GLY A 201 11.77 -16.12 -4.79
C GLY A 201 11.70 -16.60 -3.33
N TYR A 202 10.47 -16.56 -2.81
CA TYR A 202 10.13 -16.88 -1.43
C TYR A 202 10.15 -18.39 -1.12
N ASN A 203 10.17 -18.75 0.16
CA ASN A 203 10.17 -20.15 0.57
C ASN A 203 8.81 -20.84 0.45
N VAL A 204 7.74 -20.07 0.32
CA VAL A 204 6.41 -20.53 -0.05
C VAL A 204 6.16 -20.36 -1.55
N GLU A 205 5.21 -21.12 -2.08
CA GLU A 205 4.69 -20.84 -3.42
C GLU A 205 3.85 -19.57 -3.35
N ASN A 206 4.32 -18.51 -4.00
CA ASN A 206 3.48 -17.36 -4.26
C ASN A 206 2.56 -17.77 -5.41
N GLU A 207 1.39 -18.32 -5.09
CA GLU A 207 0.30 -18.47 -6.05
C GLU A 207 -0.01 -17.05 -6.55
N GLY A 208 0.55 -16.70 -7.72
CA GLY A 208 0.24 -15.43 -8.36
C GLY A 208 -1.27 -15.27 -8.50
N LEU A 209 -1.74 -14.04 -8.77
CA LEU A 209 -3.15 -13.67 -8.96
C LEU A 209 -4.03 -14.84 -9.45
N ASN A 210 -4.70 -15.52 -8.53
CA ASN A 210 -5.56 -16.64 -8.86
C ASN A 210 -6.82 -16.06 -9.52
N LEU A 211 -6.88 -16.15 -10.85
CA LEU A 211 -7.97 -15.59 -11.65
C LEU A 211 -9.35 -16.07 -11.18
N GLU A 212 -9.46 -17.29 -10.65
CA GLU A 212 -10.71 -17.83 -10.12
C GLU A 212 -11.14 -17.15 -8.82
N ASN A 213 -10.19 -16.81 -7.94
CA ASN A 213 -10.46 -16.02 -6.73
C ASN A 213 -10.84 -14.57 -7.07
N ILE A 214 -10.26 -13.99 -8.12
CA ILE A 214 -10.58 -12.63 -8.59
C ILE A 214 -12.03 -12.55 -9.10
N ILE A 215 -12.47 -13.58 -9.85
CA ILE A 215 -13.83 -13.66 -10.40
C ILE A 215 -14.87 -13.95 -9.31
N THR A 216 -14.51 -14.72 -8.28
CA THR A 216 -15.45 -15.14 -7.23
C THR A 216 -15.54 -14.17 -6.05
N LYS A 217 -14.46 -13.46 -5.70
CA LYS A 217 -14.40 -12.57 -4.52
C LYS A 217 -14.59 -11.08 -4.81
N ASN A 218 -14.84 -10.67 -6.07
CA ASN A 218 -15.00 -9.26 -6.46
C ASN A 218 -13.86 -8.35 -5.94
N TYR A 219 -12.72 -8.32 -6.65
CA TYR A 219 -11.63 -7.34 -6.47
C TYR A 219 -11.38 -6.90 -5.02
N SER A 220 -10.69 -7.73 -4.22
CA SER A 220 -10.04 -7.22 -3.02
C SER A 220 -8.83 -6.40 -3.47
N ASP A 221 -8.89 -5.07 -3.33
CA ASP A 221 -7.78 -4.15 -3.63
C ASP A 221 -6.50 -4.60 -2.92
N LEU A 222 -6.64 -5.23 -1.76
CA LEU A 222 -5.54 -5.70 -0.94
C LEU A 222 -4.78 -6.87 -1.57
N GLU A 223 -5.45 -7.83 -2.20
CA GLU A 223 -4.78 -8.96 -2.88
C GLU A 223 -3.89 -8.46 -4.04
N TYR A 224 -4.35 -7.47 -4.80
CA TYR A 224 -3.56 -6.82 -5.84
C TYR A 224 -2.33 -6.11 -5.24
N ILE A 225 -2.51 -5.36 -4.16
CA ILE A 225 -1.42 -4.66 -3.46
C ILE A 225 -0.38 -5.67 -2.93
N TYR A 226 -0.82 -6.79 -2.35
CA TYR A 226 0.09 -7.86 -1.90
C TYR A 226 0.95 -8.37 -3.05
N ASN A 227 0.33 -8.70 -4.19
CA ASN A 227 1.06 -9.19 -5.35
C ASN A 227 2.04 -8.13 -5.91
N GLU A 228 1.64 -6.86 -6.02
CA GLU A 228 2.53 -5.78 -6.49
C GLU A 228 3.76 -5.64 -5.57
N VAL A 229 3.56 -5.68 -4.26
CA VAL A 229 4.63 -5.54 -3.26
C VAL A 229 5.55 -6.76 -3.28
N ASN A 230 4.99 -7.96 -3.34
CA ASN A 230 5.77 -9.19 -3.40
C ASN A 230 6.58 -9.28 -4.70
N GLN A 231 6.01 -8.88 -5.84
CA GLN A 231 6.76 -8.81 -7.11
C GLN A 231 7.91 -7.80 -7.06
N TYR A 232 7.73 -6.67 -6.38
CA TYR A 232 8.78 -5.66 -6.22
C TYR A 232 10.00 -6.20 -5.47
N TYR A 233 9.78 -6.96 -4.41
CA TYR A 233 10.88 -7.50 -3.61
C TYR A 233 11.40 -8.86 -4.09
N ALA A 234 10.63 -9.62 -4.89
CA ALA A 234 10.94 -11.00 -5.26
C ALA A 234 12.37 -11.19 -5.81
N GLY A 235 12.86 -10.24 -6.62
CA GLY A 235 14.21 -10.32 -7.22
C GLY A 235 15.37 -10.22 -6.23
N ASN A 236 15.11 -9.82 -4.98
CA ASN A 236 16.09 -9.78 -3.90
C ASN A 236 16.00 -11.00 -2.98
N PHE A 237 15.00 -11.88 -3.17
CA PHE A 237 14.78 -13.06 -2.34
C PHE A 237 15.26 -14.32 -3.05
N PHE A 238 15.99 -15.16 -2.32
CA PHE A 238 16.45 -16.45 -2.81
C PHE A 238 16.26 -17.52 -1.74
N THR A 239 15.70 -18.65 -2.15
CA THR A 239 15.44 -19.78 -1.27
C THR A 239 16.37 -20.95 -1.59
N LEU A 240 17.12 -21.41 -0.59
CA LEU A 240 17.89 -22.64 -0.65
C LEU A 240 16.95 -23.83 -0.39
N LYS A 241 16.55 -24.53 -1.44
CA LYS A 241 15.58 -25.62 -1.35
C LYS A 241 16.21 -26.90 -0.83
N GLY A 242 15.56 -27.50 0.17
CA GLY A 242 15.98 -28.75 0.78
C GLY A 242 16.16 -28.66 2.29
N LYS A 243 16.47 -29.81 2.89
CA LYS A 243 16.75 -29.95 4.31
C LYS A 243 18.25 -30.12 4.55
N ILE A 244 18.78 -29.31 5.46
CA ILE A 244 20.15 -29.41 5.96
C ILE A 244 20.05 -29.97 7.37
N ASP A 245 20.55 -31.18 7.56
CA ASP A 245 20.56 -31.83 8.86
C ASP A 245 21.80 -31.37 9.63
N PHE A 246 21.58 -30.76 10.80
CA PHE A 246 22.65 -30.21 11.63
C PHE A 246 23.71 -31.27 11.99
N SER A 247 23.27 -32.51 12.19
CA SER A 247 24.13 -33.65 12.50
C SER A 247 25.08 -34.08 11.37
N SER A 248 24.87 -33.61 10.14
CA SER A 248 25.76 -33.88 9.01
C SER A 248 26.84 -32.80 8.82
N LYS A 249 26.98 -31.90 9.80
CA LYS A 249 28.09 -30.93 9.86
C LYS A 249 29.44 -31.67 9.89
N PRO A 250 30.40 -31.29 9.03
CA PRO A 250 31.74 -31.87 9.07
C PRO A 250 32.48 -31.45 10.35
N GLU A 251 33.34 -32.33 10.88
CA GLU A 251 34.14 -32.04 12.08
C GLU A 251 35.10 -30.85 11.88
N LYS A 252 35.58 -30.67 10.65
CA LYS A 252 36.39 -29.51 10.25
C LYS A 252 36.02 -29.10 8.83
N GLU A 253 35.55 -27.87 8.68
CA GLU A 253 35.29 -27.27 7.36
C GLU A 253 36.60 -27.01 6.62
N GLU A 254 36.55 -27.09 5.29
CA GLU A 254 37.69 -26.76 4.42
C GLU A 254 38.21 -25.34 4.70
N LEU A 255 37.29 -24.41 4.94
CA LEU A 255 37.56 -23.01 5.27
C LEU A 255 38.52 -22.84 6.46
N PHE A 256 38.32 -23.59 7.54
CA PHE A 256 39.16 -23.50 8.74
C PHE A 256 40.39 -24.39 8.69
N THR A 257 40.46 -25.32 7.73
CA THR A 257 41.66 -26.14 7.54
C THR A 257 42.66 -25.44 6.63
N LYS A 258 42.18 -24.70 5.61
CA LYS A 258 43.03 -24.08 4.58
C LYS A 258 43.20 -22.57 4.74
N ASN A 259 42.13 -21.84 5.03
CA ASN A 259 42.13 -20.37 4.97
C ASN A 259 42.29 -19.72 6.34
N PHE A 260 41.62 -20.26 7.37
CA PHE A 260 41.62 -19.73 8.74
C PHE A 260 41.98 -20.81 9.78
N PRO A 261 43.22 -21.33 9.78
CA PRO A 261 43.63 -22.36 10.74
C PRO A 261 43.46 -21.90 12.19
N ASN A 262 42.81 -22.74 13.01
CA ASN A 262 42.60 -22.53 14.46
C ASN A 262 41.83 -21.23 14.83
N HIS A 263 41.01 -20.69 13.92
CA HIS A 263 40.16 -19.55 14.26
C HIS A 263 38.93 -19.98 15.08
N ARG A 264 38.59 -19.23 16.13
CA ARG A 264 37.49 -19.54 17.08
C ARG A 264 36.14 -19.80 16.41
N ALA A 265 35.85 -19.11 15.30
CA ALA A 265 34.61 -19.30 14.54
C ALA A 265 34.42 -20.71 13.97
N GLY A 266 35.52 -21.47 13.78
CA GLY A 266 35.46 -22.87 13.36
C GLY A 266 35.20 -23.86 14.50
N GLU A 267 35.42 -23.43 15.75
CA GLU A 267 35.18 -24.23 16.97
C GLU A 267 33.73 -24.09 17.47
N GLU A 268 32.98 -23.12 16.93
CA GLU A 268 31.58 -22.93 17.30
C GLU A 268 30.72 -24.08 16.80
N GLU A 269 30.23 -24.88 17.75
CA GLU A 269 29.46 -26.07 17.43
C GLU A 269 28.10 -25.75 16.81
N ASP A 270 27.50 -24.60 17.12
CA ASP A 270 26.15 -24.14 16.75
C ASP A 270 26.07 -23.41 15.39
N VAL A 271 27.16 -23.36 14.63
CA VAL A 271 27.22 -22.72 13.29
C VAL A 271 27.33 -23.74 12.17
N ILE A 272 26.50 -23.57 11.13
CA ILE A 272 26.56 -24.29 9.85
C ILE A 272 27.25 -23.41 8.81
N TRP A 273 28.20 -23.96 8.04
CA TRP A 273 28.87 -23.23 6.97
C TRP A 273 28.34 -23.64 5.59
N LEU A 274 27.94 -22.65 4.79
CA LEU A 274 27.53 -22.84 3.41
C LEU A 274 28.55 -22.21 2.46
N LYS A 275 28.99 -22.98 1.46
CA LYS A 275 29.91 -22.52 0.41
C LYS A 275 29.11 -22.10 -0.82
N PHE A 276 29.16 -20.82 -1.16
CA PHE A 276 28.59 -20.25 -2.38
C PHE A 276 29.71 -20.12 -3.41
N GLN A 277 29.58 -20.84 -4.52
CA GLN A 277 30.51 -20.83 -5.63
C GLN A 277 29.91 -20.08 -6.83
N PHE A 278 30.43 -18.88 -7.06
CA PHE A 278 30.14 -18.01 -8.19
C PHE A 278 31.13 -18.23 -9.34
N SER A 279 30.88 -17.55 -10.47
CA SER A 279 31.87 -17.42 -11.54
C SER A 279 33.04 -16.53 -11.11
N GLU A 280 34.23 -16.77 -11.66
CA GLU A 280 35.43 -15.94 -11.45
C GLU A 280 35.23 -14.45 -11.83
N ALA A 281 34.18 -14.13 -12.59
CA ALA A 281 33.78 -12.76 -12.89
C ALA A 281 33.35 -11.96 -11.63
N ILE A 282 32.95 -12.63 -10.56
CA ILE A 282 32.62 -12.00 -9.28
C ILE A 282 33.90 -11.78 -8.48
N VAL A 283 34.39 -10.54 -8.53
CA VAL A 283 35.57 -10.10 -7.79
C VAL A 283 35.24 -9.82 -6.31
N PRO A 284 36.22 -9.93 -5.39
CA PRO A 284 36.04 -9.64 -3.97
C PRO A 284 35.40 -8.29 -3.64
N ASP A 285 35.70 -7.24 -4.43
CA ASP A 285 35.12 -5.90 -4.23
C ASP A 285 33.59 -5.87 -4.39
N ILE A 286 33.02 -6.80 -5.18
CA ILE A 286 31.56 -6.96 -5.28
C ILE A 286 31.03 -7.63 -4.01
N LEU A 287 31.69 -8.71 -3.56
CA LEU A 287 31.33 -9.48 -2.35
C LEU A 287 31.31 -8.59 -1.09
N LYS A 288 32.21 -7.62 -1.01
CA LYS A 288 32.25 -6.64 0.09
C LYS A 288 30.99 -5.76 0.20
N ASN A 289 30.29 -5.52 -0.89
CA ASN A 289 29.11 -4.65 -0.92
C ASN A 289 27.80 -5.39 -0.73
N ILE A 290 27.85 -6.71 -0.48
CA ILE A 290 26.67 -7.57 -0.40
C ILE A 290 26.32 -7.85 1.06
N ARG A 291 25.01 -7.91 1.33
CA ARG A 291 24.43 -8.26 2.62
C ARG A 291 23.51 -9.45 2.47
N PHE A 292 23.69 -10.46 3.32
CA PHE A 292 22.82 -11.62 3.42
C PHE A 292 22.08 -11.59 4.75
N SER A 293 20.77 -11.79 4.71
CA SER A 293 19.94 -11.82 5.90
C SER A 293 18.88 -12.88 5.81
N LEU A 294 18.54 -13.46 6.97
CA LEU A 294 17.43 -14.41 7.12
C LEU A 294 16.24 -13.72 7.80
N ASN A 295 15.07 -14.31 7.58
CA ASN A 295 13.79 -13.90 8.18
C ASN A 295 13.37 -12.45 7.87
N CYS A 296 13.78 -11.94 6.71
CA CYS A 296 13.27 -10.69 6.18
C CYS A 296 11.96 -10.95 5.44
N ILE A 297 10.94 -10.12 5.68
CA ILE A 297 9.61 -10.26 5.07
C ILE A 297 9.14 -8.89 4.60
N PRO A 298 8.61 -8.78 3.37
CA PRO A 298 7.94 -7.58 2.90
C PRO A 298 6.70 -7.26 3.74
N MET A 299 6.59 -6.00 4.15
CA MET A 299 5.54 -5.54 5.05
C MET A 299 4.85 -4.32 4.48
N LEU A 300 3.54 -4.24 4.74
CA LEU A 300 2.67 -3.14 4.33
C LEU A 300 2.15 -2.41 5.56
N ASN A 301 2.02 -1.09 5.44
CA ASN A 301 1.37 -0.27 6.44
C ASN A 301 -0.15 -0.48 6.40
N ILE A 302 -0.60 -1.61 6.95
CA ILE A 302 -2.00 -1.97 7.06
C ILE A 302 -2.27 -2.50 8.46
N ARG A 303 -3.51 -2.36 8.91
CA ARG A 303 -3.98 -2.89 10.19
C ARG A 303 -5.38 -3.45 10.04
N ASN A 304 -5.55 -4.70 10.47
CA ASN A 304 -6.86 -5.33 10.56
C ASN A 304 -7.55 -4.93 11.87
N LYS A 305 -8.83 -4.58 11.79
CA LYS A 305 -9.68 -4.25 12.95
C LYS A 305 -11.05 -4.89 12.79
N GLY A 306 -11.56 -5.43 13.90
CA GLY A 306 -12.93 -5.92 14.02
C GLY A 306 -13.79 -4.95 14.81
N ILE A 307 -14.98 -4.62 14.29
CA ILE A 307 -16.02 -3.89 15.04
C ILE A 307 -17.27 -4.77 15.12
N GLY A 308 -17.76 -4.99 16.34
CA GLY A 308 -19.07 -5.57 16.59
C GLY A 308 -20.18 -4.51 16.49
N ARG A 309 -21.20 -4.73 15.67
CA ARG A 309 -22.39 -3.87 15.56
C ARG A 309 -23.67 -4.67 15.64
N LYS A 310 -24.65 -4.09 16.31
CA LYS A 310 -26.02 -4.60 16.35
C LYS A 310 -26.79 -4.12 15.13
N ILE A 311 -27.37 -5.05 14.40
CA ILE A 311 -28.17 -4.80 13.20
C ILE A 311 -29.63 -5.02 13.56
N LYS A 312 -30.46 -4.01 13.26
CA LYS A 312 -31.90 -4.03 13.57
C LYS A 312 -32.74 -3.75 12.32
N GLY A 313 -33.77 -4.54 12.09
CA GLY A 313 -34.68 -4.35 10.96
C GLY A 313 -34.03 -4.64 9.60
N ARG A 314 -34.68 -4.14 8.54
CA ARG A 314 -34.41 -4.54 7.16
C ARG A 314 -33.15 -3.94 6.54
N LEU A 315 -32.77 -2.71 6.92
CA LEU A 315 -31.67 -1.96 6.30
C LEU A 315 -30.86 -1.24 7.38
N ASN A 316 -29.56 -1.52 7.46
CA ASN A 316 -28.64 -0.84 8.36
C ASN A 316 -27.48 -0.25 7.57
N ILE A 317 -27.19 1.03 7.81
CA ILE A 317 -26.07 1.75 7.21
C ILE A 317 -25.05 1.97 8.31
N ILE A 318 -23.91 1.29 8.20
CA ILE A 318 -22.84 1.33 9.20
C ILE A 318 -21.67 2.09 8.60
N PRO A 319 -21.37 3.33 9.06
CA PRO A 319 -20.17 4.02 8.65
C PRO A 319 -18.93 3.35 9.26
N ILE A 320 -17.88 3.21 8.46
CA ILE A 320 -16.56 2.81 8.95
C ILE A 320 -15.83 4.09 9.35
N ASP A 321 -16.07 4.50 10.59
CA ASP A 321 -15.44 5.66 11.20
C ASP A 321 -14.07 5.25 11.75
N GLU A 322 -13.03 5.53 10.96
CA GLU A 322 -11.64 5.25 11.29
C GLU A 322 -10.81 6.53 11.11
N LYS A 323 -9.85 6.75 12.03
CA LYS A 323 -8.95 7.93 11.95
C LYS A 323 -7.97 7.82 10.78
N ASP A 324 -7.64 6.57 10.44
CA ASP A 324 -6.82 6.19 9.31
C ASP A 324 -7.68 5.91 8.08
N TYR A 325 -7.06 5.82 6.91
CA TYR A 325 -7.78 5.57 5.67
C TYR A 325 -8.25 4.12 5.61
N PHE A 326 -9.53 3.91 5.29
CA PHE A 326 -10.04 2.59 4.93
C PHE A 326 -9.34 2.09 3.66
N LEU A 327 -8.91 0.84 3.69
CA LEU A 327 -8.29 0.18 2.55
C LEU A 327 -9.24 -0.84 1.93
N ASP A 328 -9.62 -1.87 2.69
CA ASP A 328 -10.47 -2.95 2.16
C ASP A 328 -11.28 -3.64 3.27
N LEU A 329 -12.35 -4.34 2.88
CA LEU A 329 -13.18 -5.13 3.79
C LEU A 329 -12.68 -6.58 3.79
N ASP A 330 -12.42 -7.14 4.96
CA ASP A 330 -11.90 -8.51 5.10
C ASP A 330 -13.05 -9.52 5.13
N TYR A 331 -13.96 -9.39 6.10
CA TYR A 331 -15.18 -10.18 6.15
C TYR A 331 -16.25 -9.50 7.02
N VAL A 332 -17.49 -9.92 6.80
CA VAL A 332 -18.62 -9.63 7.69
C VAL A 332 -19.16 -10.98 8.15
N SER A 333 -19.25 -11.20 9.46
CA SER A 333 -19.78 -12.44 10.02
C SER A 333 -20.95 -12.16 10.96
N ASP A 334 -21.96 -13.02 10.90
CA ASP A 334 -23.05 -13.09 11.88
C ASP A 334 -22.65 -14.05 13.00
N ASP A 335 -22.78 -13.60 14.26
CA ASP A 335 -22.53 -14.40 15.47
C ASP A 335 -23.33 -15.72 15.52
N ARG A 336 -24.46 -15.82 14.80
CA ARG A 336 -25.35 -17.00 14.84
C ARG A 336 -24.92 -18.15 13.91
N ASN A 337 -24.22 -17.85 12.82
CA ASN A 337 -23.96 -18.84 11.77
C ASN A 337 -22.47 -19.06 11.48
N GLU A 338 -21.54 -18.29 12.06
CA GLU A 338 -20.09 -18.27 11.75
C GLU A 338 -19.75 -18.11 10.25
N LYS A 339 -20.77 -17.97 9.39
CA LYS A 339 -20.63 -17.85 7.94
C LYS A 339 -20.23 -16.43 7.60
N ARG A 340 -19.14 -16.30 6.83
CA ARG A 340 -18.78 -15.06 6.16
C ARG A 340 -19.90 -14.71 5.19
N LEU A 341 -20.49 -13.53 5.36
CA LEU A 341 -21.50 -13.01 4.45
C LEU A 341 -20.79 -12.54 3.18
N ASP A 342 -21.19 -13.09 2.03
CA ASP A 342 -20.69 -12.63 0.74
C ASP A 342 -21.10 -11.17 0.51
N ILE A 343 -20.12 -10.37 0.08
CA ILE A 343 -20.34 -9.00 -0.36
C ILE A 343 -21.00 -9.11 -1.74
N LYS A 344 -22.31 -8.90 -1.77
CA LYS A 344 -23.25 -9.42 -2.78
C LYS A 344 -22.81 -9.28 -4.25
N ASN A 345 -22.83 -10.42 -4.96
CA ASN A 345 -23.22 -10.53 -6.37
C ASN A 345 -24.73 -10.26 -6.50
N TYR A 346 -25.14 -9.61 -7.59
CA TYR A 346 -26.52 -9.15 -7.83
C TYR A 346 -27.57 -10.28 -8.02
N ASP A 347 -27.16 -11.55 -8.13
CA ASP A 347 -27.96 -12.61 -8.76
C ASP A 347 -28.42 -13.78 -7.87
N THR A 348 -28.37 -13.69 -6.54
CA THR A 348 -28.94 -14.77 -5.70
C THR A 348 -30.11 -14.29 -4.85
N GLU A 349 -31.30 -14.78 -5.20
CA GLU A 349 -32.53 -14.81 -4.41
C GLU A 349 -32.38 -15.69 -3.15
N ASN A 350 -31.33 -15.50 -2.36
CA ASN A 350 -31.21 -16.13 -1.06
C ASN A 350 -31.87 -15.24 0.00
N GLU A 351 -32.79 -15.82 0.77
CA GLU A 351 -33.51 -15.25 1.92
C GLU A 351 -32.59 -14.85 3.12
N GLY A 352 -31.29 -14.72 2.89
CA GLY A 352 -30.27 -14.45 3.90
C GLY A 352 -29.94 -12.96 4.10
N MET A 353 -29.15 -12.70 5.13
CA MET A 353 -28.53 -11.41 5.40
C MET A 353 -27.46 -11.11 4.35
N THR A 354 -27.39 -9.89 3.83
CA THR A 354 -26.48 -9.54 2.73
C THR A 354 -25.79 -8.21 3.01
N ALA A 355 -24.49 -8.18 2.78
CA ALA A 355 -23.66 -7.01 3.03
C ALA A 355 -23.21 -6.39 1.70
N MET A 356 -23.24 -5.06 1.60
CA MET A 356 -22.77 -4.31 0.45
C MET A 356 -21.87 -3.18 0.94
N LEU A 357 -20.60 -3.23 0.58
CA LEU A 357 -19.67 -2.14 0.81
C LEU A 357 -19.88 -1.06 -0.24
N ARG A 358 -19.95 0.20 0.19
CA ARG A 358 -19.89 1.35 -0.71
C ARG A 358 -18.73 2.25 -0.31
N LYS A 359 -17.75 2.33 -1.22
CA LYS A 359 -16.47 3.07 -1.08
C LYS A 359 -16.54 4.54 -1.54
N GLY A 360 -17.67 4.95 -2.10
CA GLY A 360 -18.03 6.33 -2.40
C GLY A 360 -19.23 6.75 -1.54
N GLY A 361 -19.16 7.94 -0.93
CA GLY A 361 -20.12 8.39 0.07
C GLY A 361 -21.58 8.26 -0.35
N VAL A 362 -22.47 7.98 0.61
CA VAL A 362 -23.94 8.03 0.42
C VAL A 362 -24.37 9.43 -0.05
N SER A 363 -23.49 10.41 0.10
CA SER A 363 -23.81 11.81 -0.03
C SER A 363 -24.14 12.19 -1.47
N ARG A 364 -25.44 12.25 -1.73
CA ARG A 364 -26.03 13.39 -2.43
C ARG A 364 -25.67 14.74 -1.76
N PHE A 365 -25.09 14.70 -0.57
CA PHE A 365 -24.78 15.80 0.33
C PHE A 365 -23.25 16.03 0.46
N ASP A 366 -22.64 16.65 -0.56
CA ASP A 366 -21.32 17.28 -0.35
C ASP A 366 -21.48 18.33 0.78
N ARG A 367 -20.46 18.57 1.61
CA ARG A 367 -20.57 19.43 2.81
C ARG A 367 -21.08 20.83 2.47
N ARG A 368 -20.68 21.36 1.30
CA ARG A 368 -21.25 22.61 0.76
C ARG A 368 -22.74 22.46 0.50
N ASN A 369 -23.11 21.41 -0.22
CA ASN A 369 -24.48 21.09 -0.59
C ASN A 369 -25.41 20.84 0.61
N ALA A 370 -24.94 20.20 1.68
CA ALA A 370 -25.77 19.91 2.85
C ALA A 370 -26.06 21.16 3.69
N SER A 371 -25.03 21.97 3.94
CA SER A 371 -25.19 23.24 4.64
C SER A 371 -25.93 24.26 3.78
N GLU A 372 -25.66 24.33 2.48
CA GLU A 372 -26.41 25.18 1.54
C GLU A 372 -27.87 24.75 1.43
N LEU A 373 -28.17 23.44 1.37
CA LEU A 373 -29.55 22.94 1.36
C LEU A 373 -30.27 23.22 2.68
N LEU A 374 -29.61 23.03 3.83
CA LEU A 374 -30.21 23.34 5.13
C LEU A 374 -30.42 24.85 5.30
N GLN A 375 -29.48 25.67 4.83
CA GLN A 375 -29.62 27.12 4.82
C GLN A 375 -30.75 27.55 3.89
N TYR A 376 -30.82 26.97 2.68
CA TYR A 376 -31.91 27.17 1.73
C TYR A 376 -33.27 26.77 2.32
N LEU A 377 -33.36 25.62 3.01
CA LEU A 377 -34.59 25.21 3.69
C LEU A 377 -34.96 26.18 4.81
N LEU A 378 -33.99 26.70 5.56
CA LEU A 378 -34.24 27.73 6.58
C LEU A 378 -34.76 29.03 5.96
N ASP A 379 -34.17 29.46 4.85
CA ASP A 379 -34.56 30.68 4.13
C ASP A 379 -35.94 30.50 3.49
N LEU A 380 -36.22 29.34 2.88
CA LEU A 380 -37.53 28.98 2.34
C LEU A 380 -38.60 28.94 3.43
N ILE A 381 -38.33 28.29 4.56
CA ILE A 381 -39.26 28.29 5.70
C ILE A 381 -39.51 29.72 6.15
N LYS A 382 -38.47 30.56 6.23
CA LYS A 382 -38.60 31.95 6.68
C LYS A 382 -39.45 32.78 5.71
N ASP A 383 -39.24 32.63 4.41
CA ASP A 383 -40.00 33.31 3.36
C ASP A 383 -41.46 32.82 3.31
N GLU A 384 -41.70 31.52 3.39
CA GLU A 384 -43.04 30.96 3.52
C GLU A 384 -43.72 31.42 4.81
N THR A 385 -43.01 31.48 5.94
CA THR A 385 -43.56 31.99 7.21
C THR A 385 -43.99 33.45 7.07
N ALA A 386 -43.21 34.28 6.35
CA ALA A 386 -43.57 35.67 6.07
C ALA A 386 -44.79 35.78 5.15
N ALA A 387 -44.88 34.93 4.12
CA ALA A 387 -46.03 34.87 3.22
C ALA A 387 -47.31 34.40 3.94
N PHE A 388 -47.25 33.36 4.77
CA PHE A 388 -48.39 32.84 5.53
C PHE A 388 -48.81 33.78 6.68
N ALA A 389 -47.87 34.50 7.30
CA ALA A 389 -48.19 35.53 8.28
C ALA A 389 -49.03 36.67 7.67
N ALA A 390 -48.79 37.01 6.40
CA ALA A 390 -49.61 37.98 5.67
C ALA A 390 -51.04 37.45 5.38
N MET A 391 -51.26 36.13 5.39
CA MET A 391 -52.56 35.49 5.14
C MET A 391 -53.40 35.24 6.41
N GLY A 392 -52.88 35.54 7.60
CA GLY A 392 -53.68 35.59 8.85
C GLY A 392 -54.05 34.25 9.50
N ILE A 393 -53.35 33.15 9.20
CA ILE A 393 -53.66 31.82 9.75
C ILE A 393 -52.75 31.50 10.96
N ASN A 394 -53.24 31.78 12.17
CA ASN A 394 -52.43 31.70 13.40
C ASN A 394 -51.94 30.27 13.76
N SER A 395 -52.65 29.21 13.38
CA SER A 395 -52.27 27.82 13.72
C SER A 395 -51.06 27.28 12.92
N VAL A 396 -50.84 27.82 11.72
CA VAL A 396 -49.71 27.43 10.83
C VAL A 396 -48.41 28.11 11.27
N ASN A 397 -48.51 29.30 11.87
CA ASN A 397 -47.35 30.05 12.37
C ASN A 397 -46.62 29.34 13.53
N GLU A 398 -47.35 28.67 14.43
CA GLU A 398 -46.73 27.93 15.53
C GLU A 398 -46.00 26.67 15.04
N THR A 399 -46.60 25.94 14.09
CA THR A 399 -45.98 24.75 13.48
C THR A 399 -44.75 25.11 12.65
N LEU A 400 -44.82 26.18 11.84
CA LEU A 400 -43.66 26.67 11.09
C LEU A 400 -42.52 27.14 12.01
N LYS A 401 -42.83 27.79 13.14
CA LYS A 401 -41.82 28.13 14.15
C LYS A 401 -41.13 26.91 14.75
N GLN A 402 -41.89 25.86 15.05
CA GLN A 402 -41.32 24.60 15.55
C GLN A 402 -40.44 23.92 14.50
N ILE A 403 -40.88 23.87 13.24
CA ILE A 403 -40.06 23.34 12.13
C ILE A 403 -38.76 24.15 12.01
N ASN A 404 -38.85 25.49 12.04
CA ASN A 404 -37.67 26.35 11.96
C ASN A 404 -36.70 26.09 13.13
N GLN A 405 -37.19 25.93 14.36
CA GLN A 405 -36.38 25.54 15.52
C GLN A 405 -35.71 24.16 15.34
N HIS A 406 -36.44 23.17 14.82
CA HIS A 406 -35.91 21.83 14.59
C HIS A 406 -34.86 21.80 13.47
N VAL A 407 -35.09 22.53 12.37
CA VAL A 407 -34.14 22.65 11.26
C VAL A 407 -32.89 23.42 11.69
N ALA A 408 -33.04 24.50 12.47
CA ALA A 408 -31.91 25.25 13.02
C ALA A 408 -31.06 24.39 13.98
N SER A 409 -31.70 23.59 14.84
CA SER A 409 -31.02 22.63 15.71
C SER A 409 -30.28 21.55 14.91
N LEU A 410 -30.90 21.00 13.87
CA LEU A 410 -30.25 20.08 12.92
C LEU A 410 -29.04 20.70 12.24
N HIS A 411 -29.15 21.95 11.78
CA HIS A 411 -28.06 22.68 11.16
C HIS A 411 -26.92 22.93 12.14
N GLN A 412 -27.22 23.26 13.40
CA GLN A 412 -26.21 23.43 14.44
C GLN A 412 -25.50 22.11 14.78
N VAL A 413 -26.24 21.01 14.95
CA VAL A 413 -25.65 19.68 15.15
C VAL A 413 -24.80 19.26 13.96
N ALA A 414 -25.22 19.57 12.73
CA ALA A 414 -24.45 19.31 11.52
C ALA A 414 -23.17 20.14 11.44
N LYS A 415 -23.20 21.39 11.92
CA LYS A 415 -22.04 22.29 11.97
C LYS A 415 -21.05 21.89 13.07
N GLU A 416 -21.54 21.52 14.25
CA GLU A 416 -20.73 21.11 15.41
C GLU A 416 -20.06 19.74 15.20
N LYS A 417 -20.75 18.79 14.54
CA LYS A 417 -20.18 17.46 14.29
C LYS A 417 -19.09 17.42 13.23
N ASN A 418 -18.78 18.53 12.54
CA ASN A 418 -17.84 18.57 11.41
C ASN A 418 -18.01 17.34 10.52
N PHE A 419 -18.97 17.35 9.59
CA PHE A 419 -19.10 16.33 8.51
C PHE A 419 -17.87 16.33 7.56
N THR A 420 -16.66 16.26 8.09
CA THR A 420 -15.38 16.06 7.40
C THR A 420 -15.22 14.61 6.94
N GLU A 421 -16.08 13.69 7.41
CA GLU A 421 -16.07 12.26 7.11
C GLU A 421 -16.94 11.87 5.89
N ALA A 422 -17.26 12.84 5.01
CA ALA A 422 -18.15 12.62 3.85
C ALA A 422 -17.64 11.57 2.84
N ASN A 423 -16.42 11.08 3.00
CA ASN A 423 -15.78 10.09 2.13
C ASN A 423 -15.45 8.76 2.83
N ASN A 424 -15.87 8.58 4.08
CA ASN A 424 -15.69 7.30 4.76
C ASN A 424 -16.63 6.25 4.14
N PRO A 425 -16.12 5.05 3.84
CA PRO A 425 -16.93 3.98 3.30
C PRO A 425 -17.98 3.55 4.31
N TYR A 426 -19.09 3.03 3.80
CA TYR A 426 -20.17 2.53 4.63
C TYR A 426 -20.61 1.17 4.13
N LEU A 427 -21.04 0.36 5.09
CA LEU A 427 -21.55 -0.96 4.86
C LEU A 427 -23.08 -0.92 4.96
N ILE A 428 -23.75 -1.28 3.88
CA ILE A 428 -25.20 -1.52 3.91
C ILE A 428 -25.39 -3.00 4.21
N ILE A 429 -26.02 -3.30 5.33
CA ILE A 429 -26.41 -4.68 5.65
C ILE A 429 -27.93 -4.77 5.59
N SER A 430 -28.42 -5.63 4.70
CA SER A 430 -29.84 -5.91 4.53
C SER A 430 -30.17 -7.26 5.13
N SER A 431 -31.21 -7.31 5.96
CA SER A 431 -31.73 -8.55 6.56
C SER A 431 -33.12 -8.84 6.02
N GLY A 432 -33.40 -10.11 5.70
CA GLY A 432 -34.74 -10.57 5.31
C GLY A 432 -35.75 -10.55 6.46
N ASN A 433 -35.28 -10.58 7.72
CA ASN A 433 -36.14 -10.64 8.89
C ASN A 433 -36.20 -9.28 9.62
N GLU A 434 -37.40 -8.70 9.69
CA GLU A 434 -37.65 -7.38 10.28
C GLU A 434 -37.52 -7.35 11.83
N THR A 435 -37.59 -8.50 12.48
CA THR A 435 -37.65 -8.64 13.95
C THR A 435 -36.39 -9.22 14.60
N SER A 436 -35.38 -9.59 13.81
CA SER A 436 -34.17 -10.23 14.32
C SER A 436 -33.12 -9.19 14.73
N GLU A 437 -32.75 -9.15 16.02
CA GLU A 437 -31.52 -8.48 16.45
C GLU A 437 -30.33 -9.42 16.24
N ILE A 438 -29.43 -9.04 15.34
CA ILE A 438 -28.24 -9.82 15.00
C ILE A 438 -27.01 -8.98 15.36
N ASN A 439 -26.07 -9.60 16.07
CA ASN A 439 -24.73 -9.04 16.24
C ASN A 439 -23.90 -9.48 15.04
N CYS A 440 -23.32 -8.51 14.34
CA CYS A 440 -22.36 -8.77 13.28
C CYS A 440 -21.00 -8.23 13.66
N THR A 441 -19.98 -9.02 13.35
CA THR A 441 -18.59 -8.62 13.41
C THR A 441 -18.14 -8.22 12.01
N ILE A 442 -17.67 -6.99 11.88
CA ILE A 442 -17.17 -6.40 10.63
C ILE A 442 -15.65 -6.27 10.78
N SER A 443 -14.90 -7.05 10.00
CA SER A 443 -13.44 -7.01 9.91
C SER A 443 -13.02 -6.21 8.70
N TYR A 444 -12.14 -5.22 8.87
CA TYR A 444 -11.64 -4.39 7.77
C TYR A 444 -10.18 -4.00 7.97
N TRP A 445 -9.54 -3.60 6.87
CA TRP A 445 -8.17 -3.13 6.81
C TRP A 445 -8.11 -1.61 6.70
N SER A 446 -7.19 -1.00 7.44
CA SER A 446 -6.93 0.45 7.46
C SER A 446 -5.45 0.74 7.24
N THR A 447 -5.12 1.92 6.72
CA THR A 447 -3.74 2.36 6.43
C THR A 447 -3.51 3.84 6.77
N ALA A 448 -2.30 4.16 7.24
CA ALA A 448 -1.87 5.54 7.46
C ALA A 448 -1.29 6.19 6.18
N ALA A 449 -1.21 5.44 5.07
CA ALA A 449 -0.81 5.93 3.75
C ALA A 449 0.51 6.73 3.78
N GLU A 450 0.53 7.97 3.27
CA GLU A 450 1.74 8.81 3.21
C GLU A 450 2.34 9.14 4.58
N GLU A 451 1.54 9.08 5.65
CA GLU A 451 2.01 9.39 7.01
C GLU A 451 2.90 8.28 7.57
N ALA A 452 2.89 7.10 6.96
CA ALA A 452 3.75 5.98 7.30
C ALA A 452 5.02 5.90 6.43
N ASN A 453 5.27 6.88 5.54
CA ASN A 453 6.52 6.97 4.78
C ASN A 453 7.67 7.53 5.63
N ASN A 454 8.89 7.35 5.15
CA ASN A 454 10.13 7.89 5.69
C ASN A 454 10.46 7.45 7.13
N LEU A 455 9.99 6.25 7.53
CA LEU A 455 10.49 5.60 8.73
C LEU A 455 11.91 5.10 8.49
N LYS A 456 12.81 5.38 9.42
CA LYS A 456 14.24 5.10 9.23
C LYS A 456 14.55 3.60 9.32
N PRO A 457 15.50 3.09 8.52
CA PRO A 457 16.11 1.78 8.73
C PRO A 457 16.65 1.67 10.17
N GLY A 458 16.58 0.48 10.74
CA GLY A 458 16.94 0.19 12.13
C GLY A 458 15.85 0.49 13.16
N THR A 459 14.70 1.04 12.74
CA THR A 459 13.57 1.27 13.65
C THR A 459 13.05 -0.06 14.19
N ILE A 460 12.94 -0.15 15.53
CA ILE A 460 12.41 -1.32 16.22
C ILE A 460 10.88 -1.22 16.25
N MET A 461 10.23 -2.31 15.89
CA MET A 461 8.79 -2.49 15.89
C MET A 461 8.42 -3.53 16.93
N THR A 462 7.27 -3.38 17.59
CA THR A 462 6.76 -4.34 18.58
C THR A 462 5.52 -5.05 18.06
N GLU A 463 5.45 -6.37 18.20
CA GLU A 463 4.25 -7.14 17.82
C GLU A 463 3.04 -6.73 18.67
N GLU A 464 1.91 -6.48 18.02
CA GLU A 464 0.66 -6.08 18.68
C GLU A 464 -0.13 -7.31 19.18
N ASN A 465 -0.11 -8.40 18.43
CA ASN A 465 -0.95 -9.57 18.67
C ASN A 465 -0.34 -10.54 19.69
N LYS A 466 -0.79 -10.44 20.95
CA LYS A 466 -0.38 -11.33 22.06
C LYS A 466 -0.82 -12.81 21.92
N GLY A 467 -1.55 -13.17 20.86
CA GLY A 467 -2.11 -14.51 20.63
C GLY A 467 -1.13 -15.52 20.02
N ASN A 468 -0.21 -15.06 19.16
CA ASN A 468 0.79 -15.93 18.52
C ASN A 468 2.14 -15.84 19.25
N ARG A 469 2.35 -16.70 20.25
CA ARG A 469 3.60 -16.75 21.02
C ARG A 469 4.81 -17.33 20.26
N SER A 470 4.68 -17.62 18.96
CA SER A 470 5.77 -18.24 18.18
C SER A 470 6.78 -17.23 17.62
N MET A 471 6.53 -15.92 17.74
CA MET A 471 7.40 -14.86 17.24
C MET A 471 8.05 -14.07 18.38
N ASN A 472 9.25 -13.54 18.16
CA ASN A 472 9.79 -12.56 19.10
C ASN A 472 8.93 -11.30 19.09
N PRO A 473 8.80 -10.63 20.25
CA PRO A 473 7.96 -9.44 20.37
C PRO A 473 8.52 -8.24 19.60
N THR A 474 9.72 -8.34 19.00
CA THR A 474 10.39 -7.25 18.30
C THR A 474 10.80 -7.65 16.89
N ALA A 475 10.68 -6.69 15.96
CA ALA A 475 11.16 -6.77 14.59
C ALA A 475 11.95 -5.51 14.25
N VAL A 476 12.89 -5.61 13.30
CA VAL A 476 13.76 -4.48 12.90
C VAL A 476 13.47 -4.10 11.46
N MET A 477 13.30 -2.81 11.22
CA MET A 477 13.14 -2.27 9.87
C MET A 477 14.46 -2.31 9.11
N ILE A 478 14.47 -2.94 7.93
CA ILE A 478 15.66 -3.09 7.09
C ILE A 478 15.75 -1.96 6.06
N GLN A 479 14.62 -1.54 5.51
CA GLN A 479 14.54 -0.50 4.48
C GLN A 479 13.56 0.61 4.89
N THR A 480 13.82 1.83 4.44
CA THR A 480 12.94 2.97 4.68
C THR A 480 11.53 2.69 4.18
N SER A 481 10.50 3.06 4.94
CA SER A 481 9.12 2.92 4.47
C SER A 481 8.78 3.93 3.37
N VAL A 482 8.20 3.47 2.27
CA VAL A 482 7.98 4.28 1.05
C VAL A 482 6.73 3.86 0.30
N GLY A 483 6.25 4.71 -0.61
CA GLY A 483 5.17 4.39 -1.56
C GLY A 483 3.75 4.61 -1.06
N GLY A 484 3.57 4.97 0.21
CA GLY A 484 2.26 5.29 0.78
C GLY A 484 1.69 6.56 0.16
N ARG A 485 0.45 6.50 -0.33
CA ARG A 485 -0.22 7.62 -1.01
C ARG A 485 -1.68 7.70 -0.60
N LYS A 486 -2.15 8.93 -0.34
CA LYS A 486 -3.57 9.20 -0.09
C LYS A 486 -4.40 9.00 -1.35
N LYS A 487 -5.71 8.82 -1.16
CA LYS A 487 -6.71 8.76 -2.24
C LYS A 487 -6.56 9.97 -3.16
N LEU A 488 -6.61 9.75 -4.47
CA LEU A 488 -6.49 10.84 -5.44
C LEU A 488 -7.62 11.86 -5.26
N SER A 489 -7.28 13.14 -5.44
CA SER A 489 -8.28 14.21 -5.51
C SER A 489 -9.16 14.03 -6.75
N SER A 490 -10.38 14.58 -6.76
CA SER A 490 -11.28 14.47 -7.91
C SER A 490 -10.67 15.02 -9.21
N GLN A 491 -9.79 16.02 -9.13
CA GLN A 491 -9.06 16.57 -10.28
C GLN A 491 -7.97 15.61 -10.78
N ASP A 492 -7.17 15.06 -9.86
CA ASP A 492 -6.11 14.10 -10.21
C ASP A 492 -6.70 12.81 -10.79
N LYS A 493 -7.85 12.35 -10.27
CA LYS A 493 -8.59 11.21 -10.82
C LYS A 493 -8.92 11.40 -12.30
N ILE A 494 -9.39 12.59 -12.70
CA ILE A 494 -9.73 12.87 -14.11
C ILE A 494 -8.49 12.75 -15.01
N LEU A 495 -7.34 13.26 -14.54
CA LEU A 495 -6.07 13.17 -15.27
C LEU A 495 -5.60 11.72 -15.38
N GLU A 496 -5.66 10.98 -14.28
CA GLU A 496 -5.29 9.57 -14.19
C GLU A 496 -6.17 8.72 -15.12
N TYR A 497 -7.49 8.90 -15.10
CA TYR A 497 -8.42 8.22 -16.00
C TYR A 497 -8.18 8.57 -17.47
N ARG A 498 -7.93 9.85 -17.79
CA ARG A 498 -7.54 10.24 -19.16
C ARG A 498 -6.29 9.49 -19.63
N SER A 499 -5.29 9.37 -18.77
CA SER A 499 -4.06 8.64 -19.08
C SER A 499 -4.32 7.14 -19.29
N ALA A 500 -5.19 6.54 -18.49
CA ALA A 500 -5.56 5.13 -18.59
C ALA A 500 -6.36 4.83 -19.88
N ILE A 501 -7.29 5.70 -20.27
CA ILE A 501 -8.03 5.61 -21.55
C ILE A 501 -7.06 5.63 -22.75
N LEU A 502 -6.12 6.58 -22.73
CA LEU A 502 -5.20 6.81 -23.85
C LEU A 502 -4.23 5.63 -24.04
N THR A 503 -3.75 5.04 -22.94
CA THR A 503 -2.75 3.98 -22.97
C THR A 503 -3.35 2.57 -23.05
N ARG A 504 -4.64 2.38 -22.72
CA ARG A 504 -5.32 1.07 -22.65
C ARG A 504 -4.51 0.02 -21.87
N GLY A 505 -3.75 0.46 -20.86
CA GLY A 505 -2.87 -0.40 -20.05
C GLY A 505 -1.65 -0.99 -20.77
N ARG A 506 -1.31 -0.54 -21.99
CA ARG A 506 -0.14 -1.01 -22.75
C ARG A 506 0.79 0.14 -23.10
N ILE A 507 2.08 -0.07 -22.93
CA ILE A 507 3.11 0.91 -23.27
C ILE A 507 3.85 0.41 -24.51
N VAL A 508 3.68 1.09 -25.66
CA VAL A 508 4.27 0.66 -26.93
C VAL A 508 5.18 1.73 -27.53
N THR A 509 4.73 2.99 -27.52
CA THR A 509 5.43 4.10 -28.16
C THR A 509 6.25 4.92 -27.17
N ALA A 510 7.19 5.71 -27.69
CA ALA A 510 7.92 6.68 -26.86
C ALA A 510 7.01 7.75 -26.25
N ALA A 511 5.88 8.06 -26.89
CA ALA A 511 4.88 8.97 -26.32
C ALA A 511 4.18 8.33 -25.11
N ASP A 512 3.86 7.03 -25.18
CA ASP A 512 3.28 6.28 -24.07
C ASP A 512 4.25 6.21 -22.88
N ILE A 513 5.53 5.97 -23.14
CA ILE A 513 6.58 5.97 -22.08
C ILE A 513 6.65 7.33 -21.40
N ARG A 514 6.58 8.43 -22.16
CA ARG A 514 6.57 9.79 -21.60
C ARG A 514 5.31 10.05 -20.77
N ALA A 515 4.13 9.71 -21.29
CA ALA A 515 2.87 9.87 -20.57
C ALA A 515 2.85 9.04 -19.28
N PHE A 516 3.30 7.78 -19.36
CA PHE A 516 3.39 6.87 -18.21
C PHE A 516 4.36 7.40 -17.16
N GLY A 517 5.56 7.86 -17.56
CA GLY A 517 6.52 8.41 -16.61
C GLY A 517 6.08 9.74 -16.00
N MET A 518 5.47 10.65 -16.78
CA MET A 518 4.90 11.88 -16.23
C MET A 518 3.82 11.58 -15.18
N ASN A 519 3.02 10.54 -15.40
CA ASN A 519 2.00 10.12 -14.45
C ASN A 519 2.59 9.44 -13.20
N HIS A 520 3.62 8.60 -13.36
CA HIS A 520 4.27 7.91 -12.23
C HIS A 520 5.05 8.85 -11.32
N PHE A 521 5.83 9.77 -11.90
CA PHE A 521 6.70 10.69 -11.18
C PHE A 521 5.98 12.00 -10.81
N LYS A 522 4.88 12.37 -11.48
CA LYS A 522 4.10 13.60 -11.23
C LYS A 522 5.01 14.83 -11.11
N ASN A 523 4.86 15.61 -10.04
CA ASN A 523 5.55 16.88 -9.81
C ASN A 523 7.06 16.75 -9.53
N THR A 524 7.60 15.52 -9.44
CA THR A 524 9.02 15.26 -9.15
C THR A 524 9.91 15.46 -10.37
N ILE A 525 9.35 15.40 -11.59
CA ILE A 525 10.05 15.62 -12.85
C ILE A 525 9.39 16.74 -13.67
N THR A 526 10.16 17.36 -14.55
CA THR A 526 9.66 18.35 -15.53
C THR A 526 9.58 17.79 -16.94
N GLY A 527 10.31 16.70 -17.23
CA GLY A 527 10.52 16.18 -18.57
C GLY A 527 11.01 14.74 -18.60
N ILE A 528 10.70 14.03 -19.68
CA ILE A 528 11.25 12.71 -20.01
C ILE A 528 11.73 12.70 -21.46
N GLU A 529 12.99 12.38 -21.69
CA GLU A 529 13.54 12.12 -23.03
C GLU A 529 13.76 10.62 -23.24
N VAL A 530 13.24 10.07 -24.34
CA VAL A 530 13.41 8.65 -24.70
C VAL A 530 14.31 8.57 -25.93
N LYS A 531 15.42 7.83 -25.83
CA LYS A 531 16.41 7.62 -26.90
C LYS A 531 16.71 6.14 -27.08
N LYS A 532 17.22 5.78 -28.26
CA LYS A 532 17.75 4.44 -28.51
C LYS A 532 19.19 4.40 -28.01
N GLY A 533 19.50 3.39 -27.21
CA GLY A 533 20.82 3.16 -26.65
C GLY A 533 21.36 1.78 -27.00
N THR A 534 22.58 1.54 -26.52
CA THR A 534 23.22 0.21 -26.55
C THR A 534 23.90 -0.03 -25.21
N LYS A 535 23.90 -1.29 -24.77
CA LYS A 535 24.53 -1.70 -23.54
C LYS A 535 25.33 -2.98 -23.76
N LYS A 536 26.46 -3.09 -23.07
CA LYS A 536 27.22 -4.34 -23.01
C LYS A 536 26.46 -5.34 -22.15
N GLU A 537 26.21 -6.53 -22.68
CA GLU A 537 25.59 -7.60 -21.89
C GLU A 537 26.48 -8.02 -20.72
N VAL A 538 25.82 -8.44 -19.64
CA VAL A 538 26.50 -8.88 -18.40
C VAL A 538 27.24 -10.19 -18.59
N SER A 539 26.78 -11.04 -19.52
CA SER A 539 27.37 -12.35 -19.75
C SER A 539 28.78 -12.26 -20.36
N LEU A 540 29.68 -13.16 -19.97
CA LEU A 540 31.06 -13.22 -20.50
C LEU A 540 31.12 -13.49 -22.01
N LYS A 541 30.06 -14.07 -22.59
CA LYS A 541 29.94 -14.38 -24.02
C LYS A 541 29.04 -13.38 -24.77
N GLY A 542 28.48 -12.39 -24.08
CA GLY A 542 27.49 -11.46 -24.60
C GLY A 542 28.13 -10.30 -25.36
N GLY A 543 27.45 -9.87 -26.42
CA GLY A 543 27.83 -8.70 -27.22
C GLY A 543 27.20 -7.41 -26.68
N PHE A 544 26.84 -6.51 -27.60
CA PHE A 544 26.03 -5.33 -27.28
C PHE A 544 24.55 -5.62 -27.55
N SER A 545 23.69 -5.32 -26.59
CA SER A 545 22.23 -5.35 -26.75
C SER A 545 21.70 -3.94 -26.96
N ARG A 546 20.64 -3.81 -27.79
CA ARG A 546 19.94 -2.54 -28.02
C ARG A 546 19.06 -2.23 -26.82
N THR A 547 19.06 -1.00 -26.35
CA THR A 547 18.30 -0.55 -25.17
C THR A 547 17.42 0.65 -25.50
N ILE A 548 16.38 0.85 -24.69
CA ILE A 548 15.61 2.10 -24.67
C ILE A 548 16.07 2.89 -23.45
N ASP A 549 16.74 4.01 -23.72
CA ASP A 549 17.34 4.88 -22.71
C ASP A 549 16.35 6.01 -22.39
N ILE A 550 15.93 6.08 -21.12
CA ILE A 550 14.94 7.02 -20.59
C ILE A 550 15.68 7.99 -19.68
N PHE A 551 15.74 9.26 -20.07
CA PHE A 551 16.35 10.33 -19.28
C PHE A 551 15.26 11.10 -18.54
N LEU A 552 15.30 11.07 -17.20
CA LEU A 552 14.41 11.82 -16.32
C LEU A 552 15.03 13.20 -16.04
N ILE A 553 14.25 14.26 -16.26
CA ILE A 553 14.67 15.63 -15.95
C ILE A 553 14.03 16.02 -14.61
N ARG A 554 14.84 16.03 -13.55
CA ARG A 554 14.35 16.28 -12.19
C ARG A 554 13.90 17.73 -12.01
N ASN A 555 12.81 17.92 -11.28
CA ASN A 555 12.34 19.26 -10.95
C ASN A 555 13.21 19.86 -9.83
N LYS A 556 14.07 20.83 -10.15
CA LYS A 556 14.96 21.50 -9.19
C LYS A 556 14.31 22.70 -8.48
N GLU A 557 13.15 23.17 -8.96
CA GLU A 557 12.50 24.38 -8.45
C GLU A 557 11.38 24.08 -7.43
N ASN A 558 11.02 22.81 -7.22
CA ASN A 558 9.98 22.42 -6.27
C ASN A 558 10.53 22.28 -4.83
N PRO A 559 9.88 22.86 -3.80
CA PRO A 559 10.34 22.82 -2.41
C PRO A 559 10.19 21.45 -1.72
N VAL A 560 9.57 20.47 -2.37
CA VAL A 560 9.52 19.08 -1.88
C VAL A 560 10.70 18.33 -2.46
N SER A 561 11.87 18.48 -1.84
CA SER A 561 13.01 17.61 -2.13
C SER A 561 12.61 16.17 -1.76
N VAL A 562 12.25 15.37 -2.76
CA VAL A 562 12.01 13.93 -2.59
C VAL A 562 13.27 13.32 -1.98
N GLU A 563 13.14 12.63 -0.85
CA GLU A 563 14.26 11.92 -0.23
C GLU A 563 14.86 10.92 -1.23
N GLU A 564 16.17 10.68 -1.12
CA GLU A 564 16.89 9.81 -2.06
C GLU A 564 16.33 8.37 -2.06
N SER A 565 15.87 7.89 -0.91
CA SER A 565 15.18 6.60 -0.73
C SER A 565 13.88 6.51 -1.54
N GLU A 566 13.05 7.55 -1.47
CA GLU A 566 11.79 7.64 -2.20
C GLU A 566 12.03 7.80 -3.71
N TRP A 567 13.05 8.55 -4.10
CA TRP A 567 13.45 8.67 -5.51
C TRP A 567 13.89 7.33 -6.10
N ASN A 568 14.78 6.61 -5.40
CA ASN A 568 15.25 5.29 -5.83
C ASN A 568 14.09 4.30 -5.95
N TYR A 569 13.17 4.32 -4.98
CA TYR A 569 11.92 3.56 -5.06
C TYR A 569 11.10 3.90 -6.31
N LEU A 570 10.93 5.19 -6.62
CA LEU A 570 10.14 5.61 -7.78
C LEU A 570 10.79 5.11 -9.08
N CYS A 571 12.11 5.17 -9.19
CA CYS A 571 12.87 4.64 -10.33
C CYS A 571 12.74 3.11 -10.47
N ASP A 572 12.89 2.37 -9.37
CA ASP A 572 12.77 0.89 -9.38
C ASP A 572 11.33 0.45 -9.68
N SER A 573 10.35 1.11 -9.05
CA SER A 573 8.93 0.85 -9.30
C SER A 573 8.53 1.19 -10.74
N PHE A 574 9.03 2.30 -11.29
CA PHE A 574 8.81 2.66 -12.68
C PHE A 574 9.38 1.61 -13.63
N SER A 575 10.62 1.16 -13.39
CA SER A 575 11.28 0.12 -14.18
C SER A 575 10.49 -1.18 -14.19
N LEU A 576 9.99 -1.60 -13.03
CA LEU A 576 9.21 -2.83 -12.88
C LEU A 576 7.86 -2.73 -13.60
N LYS A 577 7.11 -1.65 -13.36
CA LYS A 577 5.80 -1.43 -14.01
C LYS A 577 5.93 -1.31 -15.51
N LEU A 578 6.98 -0.63 -15.96
CA LEU A 578 7.25 -0.46 -17.37
C LEU A 578 7.61 -1.81 -18.02
N LYS A 579 8.42 -2.68 -17.38
CA LYS A 579 8.67 -4.04 -17.87
C LYS A 579 7.41 -4.89 -17.96
N ASN A 580 6.50 -4.78 -16.99
CA ASN A 580 5.26 -5.56 -16.97
C ASN A 580 4.21 -5.08 -17.98
N ALA A 581 4.11 -3.76 -18.21
CA ALA A 581 3.13 -3.14 -19.11
C ALA A 581 3.63 -2.97 -20.56
N SER A 582 4.94 -3.07 -20.78
CA SER A 582 5.58 -2.99 -22.09
C SER A 582 5.49 -4.31 -22.85
N ALA A 583 5.07 -4.26 -24.11
CA ALA A 583 5.21 -5.38 -25.05
C ALA A 583 6.58 -5.42 -25.77
N ASN A 584 7.47 -4.49 -25.45
CA ASN A 584 8.75 -4.32 -26.13
C ASN A 584 9.80 -5.32 -25.63
N ILE A 585 10.54 -5.91 -26.58
CA ILE A 585 11.56 -6.94 -26.32
C ILE A 585 12.87 -6.33 -25.80
N TYR A 586 13.07 -5.01 -25.97
CA TYR A 586 14.31 -4.33 -25.60
C TYR A 586 14.34 -3.96 -24.11
N PRO A 587 15.48 -4.16 -23.42
CA PRO A 587 15.65 -3.72 -22.04
C PRO A 587 15.64 -2.20 -21.92
N TYR A 588 15.07 -1.73 -20.81
CA TYR A 588 14.98 -0.32 -20.46
C TYR A 588 16.12 0.10 -19.55
N ARG A 589 16.62 1.33 -19.74
CA ARG A 589 17.63 1.95 -18.89
C ARG A 589 17.15 3.33 -18.47
N LEU A 590 17.24 3.63 -17.19
CA LEU A 590 16.95 4.95 -16.65
C LEU A 590 18.22 5.72 -16.36
N PHE A 591 18.17 7.01 -16.66
CA PHE A 591 19.22 7.98 -16.39
C PHE A 591 18.61 9.24 -15.82
N GLU A 592 19.33 9.89 -14.92
CA GLU A 592 19.02 11.23 -14.44
C GLU A 592 19.81 12.27 -15.25
N LYS A 593 19.18 13.39 -15.61
CA LYS A 593 19.77 14.46 -16.41
C LYS A 593 19.82 15.79 -15.66
#